data_AF-A0A6A3KVV3-F1
#
_entry.id   AF-A0A6A3KVV3-F1
#
_cell.length_a   1.000
_cell.length_b   1.000
_cell.length_c   1.000
_cell.angle_alpha   90.00
_cell.angle_beta   90.00
_cell.angle_gamma   90.00
#
_symmetry.space_group_name_H-M   'P 1'
#
loop_
_entity.id
_entity.type
_entity.pdbx_description
1 polymer ?
#
loop_
_entity_poly.entity_id
_entity_poly.type
_entity_poly.pdbx_seq_one_letter_code
_entity_poly.pdbx_strand_id
1 'polypeptide(L)'
;MGHVRAQGALGSLYLKGHAGIPRNAALATQFLQQAADAGHDGSCHEIGKLLFQGSDDVPQDLERALHYWTQASESGHMAASYDLGYMYAQGLHVAQDDEKAVQLYRRAAKQDMPEAHRALGTACLHGRGVEQSAEKAVTHFRRAAEAGNALAQFDLGACYMLGRGIEQDYSKAAQFFFLAAEGGVPQAQLCLAQLFENSQGIPADREKAVQYYQLAAQGGLQEATHALDRLGAPHEPEK
;
A
#
# COMPACT_ATOMS: atom_id res chain seq x y z
N MET A 1 27.98 -19.06 4.64
CA MET A 1 27.22 -17.98 3.94
C MET A 1 26.52 -18.45 2.65
N GLY A 2 27.17 -19.19 1.74
CA GLY A 2 26.54 -19.60 0.46
C GLY A 2 25.31 -20.52 0.59
N HIS A 3 25.31 -21.44 1.56
CA HIS A 3 24.20 -22.37 1.78
C HIS A 3 22.89 -21.67 2.21
N VAL A 4 23.00 -20.67 3.08
CA VAL A 4 21.85 -19.94 3.66
C VAL A 4 21.09 -19.13 2.60
N ARG A 5 21.82 -18.42 1.73
CA ARG A 5 21.20 -17.67 0.62
C ARG A 5 20.54 -18.59 -0.41
N ALA A 6 21.15 -19.75 -0.68
CA ALA A 6 20.58 -20.74 -1.59
C ALA A 6 19.29 -21.34 -1.02
N GLN A 7 19.24 -21.65 0.28
CA GLN A 7 18.02 -22.09 0.96
C GLN A 7 16.93 -21.01 0.88
N GLY A 8 17.26 -19.75 1.17
CA GLY A 8 16.30 -18.64 1.06
C GLY A 8 15.74 -18.51 -0.36
N ALA A 9 16.61 -18.57 -1.38
CA ALA A 9 16.20 -18.50 -2.78
C ALA A 9 15.31 -19.68 -3.19
N LEU A 10 15.64 -20.91 -2.78
CA LEU A 10 14.82 -22.09 -3.00
C LEU A 10 13.44 -21.94 -2.36
N GLY A 11 13.39 -21.44 -1.12
CA GLY A 11 12.13 -21.15 -0.43
C GLY A 11 11.24 -20.18 -1.22
N SER A 12 11.80 -19.05 -1.67
CA SER A 12 11.07 -18.09 -2.50
C SER A 12 10.64 -18.65 -3.86
N LEU A 13 11.42 -19.54 -4.47
CA LEU A 13 11.06 -20.21 -5.72
C LEU A 13 9.84 -21.12 -5.54
N TYR A 14 9.83 -21.95 -4.50
CA TYR A 14 8.66 -22.78 -4.19
C TYR A 14 7.43 -21.96 -3.82
N LEU A 15 7.60 -20.77 -3.23
CA LEU A 15 6.49 -19.89 -2.90
C LEU A 15 5.81 -19.30 -4.14
N LYS A 16 6.61 -18.83 -5.11
CA LYS A 16 6.12 -18.20 -6.34
C LYS A 16 5.67 -19.22 -7.38
N GLY A 17 6.27 -20.41 -7.38
CA GLY A 17 6.21 -21.33 -8.50
C GLY A 17 7.01 -20.80 -9.70
N HIS A 18 7.54 -21.71 -10.51
CA HIS A 18 8.24 -21.38 -11.75
C HIS A 18 8.04 -22.52 -12.76
N ALA A 19 8.33 -22.28 -14.05
CA ALA A 19 8.36 -23.34 -15.04
C ALA A 19 9.24 -24.51 -14.56
N GLY A 20 8.64 -25.68 -14.35
CA GLY A 20 9.28 -26.89 -13.83
C GLY A 20 9.26 -27.06 -12.30
N ILE A 21 8.83 -26.06 -11.53
CA ILE A 21 8.72 -26.11 -10.07
C ILE A 21 7.32 -25.63 -9.67
N PRO A 22 6.38 -26.55 -9.37
CA PRO A 22 5.06 -26.14 -8.91
C PRO A 22 5.16 -25.41 -7.58
N ARG A 23 4.23 -24.49 -7.34
CA ARG A 23 4.11 -23.81 -6.05
C ARG A 23 3.92 -24.85 -4.93
N ASN A 24 4.68 -24.71 -3.84
CA ASN A 24 4.61 -25.59 -2.68
C ASN A 24 4.90 -24.81 -1.40
N ALA A 25 3.85 -24.46 -0.65
CA ALA A 25 3.97 -23.63 0.55
C ALA A 25 4.69 -24.35 1.70
N ALA A 26 4.52 -25.67 1.83
CA ALA A 26 5.19 -26.46 2.88
C ALA A 26 6.70 -26.51 2.68
N LEU A 27 7.18 -26.81 1.46
CA LEU A 27 8.61 -26.79 1.13
C LEU A 27 9.18 -25.38 1.20
N ALA A 28 8.43 -24.38 0.71
CA ALA A 28 8.82 -22.98 0.84
C ALA A 28 9.08 -22.62 2.31
N THR A 29 8.14 -22.97 3.19
CA THR A 29 8.24 -22.72 4.63
C THR A 29 9.46 -23.41 5.23
N GLN A 30 9.73 -24.67 4.88
CA GLN A 30 10.89 -25.40 5.41
C GLN A 30 12.22 -24.72 5.03
N PHE A 31 12.40 -24.36 3.76
CA PHE A 31 13.63 -23.73 3.29
C PHE A 31 13.80 -22.30 3.82
N LEU A 32 12.70 -21.53 3.85
CA LEU A 32 12.72 -20.18 4.43
C LEU A 32 13.01 -20.23 5.93
N GLN A 33 12.46 -21.20 6.65
CA GLN A 33 12.67 -21.39 8.09
C GLN A 33 14.15 -21.63 8.39
N GLN A 34 14.76 -22.59 7.69
CA GLN A 34 16.19 -22.88 7.86
C GLN A 34 17.08 -21.67 7.57
N ALA A 35 16.75 -20.88 6.54
CA ALA A 35 17.49 -19.66 6.22
C ALA A 35 17.25 -18.54 7.25
N ALA A 36 16.01 -18.40 7.75
CA ALA A 36 15.64 -17.42 8.77
C ALA A 36 16.33 -17.71 10.11
N ASP A 37 16.35 -18.97 10.55
CA ASP A 37 17.07 -19.42 11.76
C ASP A 37 18.58 -19.16 11.66
N ALA A 38 19.11 -19.15 10.44
CA ALA A 38 20.51 -18.80 10.17
C ALA A 38 20.74 -17.28 10.03
N GLY A 39 19.75 -16.44 10.33
CA GLY A 39 19.85 -14.98 10.33
C GLY A 39 19.67 -14.31 8.96
N HIS A 40 19.13 -15.01 7.96
CA HIS A 40 18.83 -14.40 6.66
C HIS A 40 17.57 -13.53 6.74
N ASP A 41 17.77 -12.22 6.77
CA ASP A 41 16.74 -11.19 6.93
C ASP A 41 15.63 -11.26 5.86
N GLY A 42 15.99 -11.47 4.59
CA GLY A 42 15.00 -11.66 3.52
C GLY A 42 14.12 -12.90 3.72
N SER A 43 14.70 -14.01 4.21
CA SER A 43 13.91 -15.20 4.52
C SER A 43 13.05 -15.03 5.77
N CYS A 44 13.53 -14.30 6.77
CA CYS A 44 12.73 -13.91 7.93
C CYS A 44 11.51 -13.07 7.51
N HIS A 45 11.69 -12.13 6.58
CA HIS A 45 10.57 -11.34 6.04
C HIS A 45 9.55 -12.22 5.30
N GLU A 46 10.01 -13.07 4.38
CA GLU A 46 9.14 -13.93 3.58
C GLU A 46 8.40 -14.99 4.40
N ILE A 47 9.08 -15.65 5.35
CA ILE A 47 8.40 -16.62 6.23
C ILE A 47 7.42 -15.92 7.18
N GLY A 48 7.77 -14.73 7.68
CA GLY A 48 6.86 -13.93 8.50
C GLY A 48 5.58 -13.58 7.74
N LYS A 49 5.70 -13.21 6.46
CA LYS A 49 4.55 -12.94 5.58
C LYS A 49 3.70 -14.18 5.34
N LEU A 50 4.33 -15.32 5.10
CA LEU A 50 3.63 -16.58 4.90
C LEU A 50 2.82 -16.98 6.14
N LEU A 51 3.42 -16.90 7.32
CA LEU A 51 2.78 -17.20 8.60
C LEU A 51 1.71 -16.17 8.98
N PHE A 52 1.89 -14.90 8.60
CA PHE A 52 0.89 -13.86 8.80
C PHE A 52 -0.36 -14.09 7.96
N GLN A 53 -0.21 -14.50 6.70
CA GLN A 53 -1.35 -14.74 5.80
C GLN A 53 -2.02 -16.09 6.10
N GLY A 54 -1.23 -17.12 6.40
CA GLY A 54 -1.70 -18.49 6.43
C GLY A 54 -2.10 -19.02 5.05
N SER A 55 -2.29 -20.33 4.96
CA SER A 55 -2.80 -21.07 3.81
C SER A 55 -3.29 -22.44 4.26
N ASP A 56 -3.93 -23.20 3.38
CA ASP A 56 -4.40 -24.57 3.68
C ASP A 56 -3.26 -25.49 4.17
N ASP A 57 -2.06 -25.33 3.60
CA ASP A 57 -0.89 -26.15 3.93
C ASP A 57 -0.08 -25.60 5.12
N VAL A 58 -0.22 -24.31 5.42
CA VAL A 58 0.57 -23.62 6.44
C VAL A 58 -0.37 -22.73 7.26
N PRO A 59 -0.80 -23.19 8.44
CA PRO A 59 -1.70 -22.42 9.30
C PRO A 59 -1.14 -21.04 9.62
N GLN A 60 -2.04 -20.07 9.78
CA GLN A 60 -1.68 -18.74 10.27
C GLN A 60 -1.04 -18.85 11.66
N ASP A 61 0.07 -18.14 11.86
CA ASP A 61 0.79 -18.08 13.13
C ASP A 61 1.36 -16.67 13.32
N LEU A 62 0.57 -15.82 13.97
CA LEU A 62 0.92 -14.41 14.17
C LEU A 62 2.07 -14.23 15.18
N GLU A 63 2.26 -15.17 16.10
CA GLU A 63 3.36 -15.13 17.08
C GLU A 63 4.70 -15.33 16.37
N ARG A 64 4.79 -16.35 15.51
CA ARG A 64 6.00 -16.58 14.71
C ARG A 64 6.19 -15.52 13.63
N ALA A 65 5.12 -15.01 13.03
CA ALA A 65 5.21 -13.88 12.11
C ALA A 65 5.84 -12.65 12.79
N LEU A 66 5.35 -12.31 13.99
CA LEU A 66 5.89 -11.23 14.82
C LEU A 66 7.37 -11.47 15.13
N HIS A 67 7.74 -12.69 15.52
CA HIS A 67 9.13 -13.08 15.82
C HIS A 67 10.06 -12.83 14.62
N TYR A 68 9.76 -13.38 13.45
CA TYR A 68 10.64 -13.23 12.27
C TYR A 68 10.68 -11.80 11.73
N TRP A 69 9.56 -11.09 11.73
CA TRP A 69 9.56 -9.69 11.32
C TRP A 69 10.30 -8.79 12.31
N THR A 70 10.28 -9.10 13.61
CA THR A 70 11.14 -8.43 14.60
C THR A 70 12.61 -8.66 14.29
N GLN A 71 13.02 -9.92 14.11
CA GLN A 71 14.41 -10.27 13.77
C GLN A 71 14.89 -9.60 12.47
N ALA A 72 14.07 -9.64 11.42
CA ALA A 72 14.38 -9.01 10.13
C ALA A 72 14.43 -7.49 10.25
N SER A 73 13.47 -6.89 10.96
CA SER A 73 13.45 -5.45 11.22
C SER A 73 14.72 -5.04 11.94
N GLU A 74 15.11 -5.72 13.03
CA GLU A 74 16.33 -5.44 13.81
C GLU A 74 17.60 -5.51 12.98
N SER A 75 17.64 -6.38 11.97
CA SER A 75 18.74 -6.51 11.01
C SER A 75 18.72 -5.44 9.89
N GLY A 76 17.73 -4.55 9.87
CA GLY A 76 17.62 -3.42 8.94
C GLY A 76 16.72 -3.67 7.72
N HIS A 77 16.00 -4.78 7.68
CA HIS A 77 15.09 -5.07 6.57
C HIS A 77 13.88 -4.12 6.58
N MET A 78 13.76 -3.32 5.53
CA MET A 78 12.74 -2.26 5.46
C MET A 78 11.31 -2.80 5.40
N ALA A 79 11.04 -3.82 4.57
CA ALA A 79 9.69 -4.35 4.42
C ALA A 79 9.19 -5.02 5.71
N ALA A 80 10.02 -5.81 6.38
CA ALA A 80 9.71 -6.33 7.71
C ALA A 80 9.48 -5.23 8.75
N SER A 81 10.23 -4.12 8.70
CA SER A 81 9.97 -2.98 9.59
C SER A 81 8.59 -2.36 9.30
N TYR A 82 8.21 -2.24 8.03
CA TYR A 82 6.88 -1.77 7.63
C TYR A 82 5.77 -2.73 8.11
N ASP A 83 5.89 -4.02 7.83
CA ASP A 83 4.89 -5.04 8.20
C ASP A 83 4.75 -5.19 9.72
N LEU A 84 5.87 -5.14 10.45
CA LEU A 84 5.86 -5.09 11.91
C LEU A 84 5.17 -3.82 12.43
N GLY A 85 5.44 -2.68 11.80
CA GLY A 85 4.76 -1.42 12.12
C GLY A 85 3.25 -1.51 11.92
N TYR A 86 2.82 -2.21 10.87
CA TYR A 86 1.41 -2.49 10.62
C TYR A 86 0.77 -3.36 11.72
N MET A 87 1.44 -4.41 12.19
CA MET A 87 0.94 -5.22 13.31
C MET A 87 0.70 -4.38 14.57
N TYR A 88 1.63 -3.50 14.94
CA TYR A 88 1.46 -2.60 16.08
C TYR A 88 0.37 -1.54 15.86
N ALA A 89 0.28 -0.97 14.65
CA ALA A 89 -0.74 0.03 14.34
C ALA A 89 -2.17 -0.53 14.34
N GLN A 90 -2.32 -1.84 14.16
CA GLN A 90 -3.61 -2.53 14.11
C GLN A 90 -3.89 -3.38 15.35
N GLY A 91 -2.93 -3.54 16.26
CA GLY A 91 -3.05 -4.43 17.42
C GLY A 91 -3.22 -5.91 17.02
N LEU A 92 -2.54 -6.35 15.95
CA LEU A 92 -2.63 -7.73 15.47
C LEU A 92 -1.70 -8.62 16.30
N HIS A 93 -2.28 -9.48 17.16
CA HIS A 93 -1.58 -10.34 18.14
C HIS A 93 -0.80 -9.60 19.24
N VAL A 94 -0.33 -8.39 18.98
CA VAL A 94 0.25 -7.46 19.96
C VAL A 94 -0.76 -6.40 20.39
N ALA A 95 -0.56 -5.79 21.56
CA ALA A 95 -1.33 -4.60 21.92
C ALA A 95 -1.08 -3.48 20.90
N GLN A 96 -2.12 -2.73 20.55
CA GLN A 96 -1.99 -1.60 19.64
C GLN A 96 -1.04 -0.55 20.24
N ASP A 97 -0.06 -0.13 19.45
CA ASP A 97 0.96 0.86 19.83
C ASP A 97 1.33 1.70 18.61
N ASP A 98 0.63 2.83 18.45
CA ASP A 98 0.82 3.72 17.31
C ASP A 98 2.20 4.40 17.35
N GLU A 99 2.77 4.66 18.54
CA GLU A 99 4.11 5.27 18.66
C GLU A 99 5.19 4.31 18.17
N LYS A 100 5.11 3.04 18.57
CA LYS A 100 6.00 1.99 18.08
C LYS A 100 5.83 1.75 16.59
N ALA A 101 4.59 1.75 16.09
CA ALA A 101 4.32 1.65 14.66
C ALA A 101 5.00 2.78 13.88
N VAL A 102 4.89 4.03 14.34
CA VAL A 102 5.56 5.17 13.73
C VAL A 102 7.08 5.01 13.72
N GLN A 103 7.68 4.55 14.82
CA GLN A 103 9.13 4.31 14.88
C GLN A 103 9.57 3.29 13.82
N LEU A 104 8.80 2.22 13.64
CA LEU A 104 9.04 1.19 12.65
C LEU A 104 8.83 1.69 11.22
N TYR A 105 7.79 2.48 10.96
CA TYR A 105 7.60 3.14 9.67
C TYR A 105 8.73 4.14 9.36
N ARG A 106 9.21 4.90 10.35
CA ARG A 106 10.40 5.76 10.18
C ARG A 106 11.63 4.93 9.82
N ARG A 107 11.80 3.74 10.41
CA ARG A 107 12.89 2.83 10.06
C ARG A 107 12.78 2.35 8.61
N ALA A 108 11.60 1.93 8.18
CA ALA A 108 11.36 1.52 6.79
C ALA A 108 11.57 2.69 5.79
N ALA A 109 11.10 3.88 6.14
CA ALA A 109 11.20 5.08 5.31
C ALA A 109 12.64 5.62 5.14
N LYS A 110 13.62 5.19 5.96
CA LYS A 110 15.03 5.60 5.78
C LYS A 110 15.64 5.12 4.46
N GLN A 111 15.06 4.11 3.83
CA GLN A 111 15.46 3.59 2.52
C GLN A 111 14.45 4.00 1.43
N ASP A 112 13.73 5.12 1.65
CA ASP A 112 12.75 5.71 0.73
C ASP A 112 11.59 4.77 0.33
N MET A 113 11.23 3.81 1.21
CA MET A 113 10.09 2.92 1.00
C MET A 113 8.77 3.73 0.89
N PRO A 114 8.08 3.71 -0.27
CA PRO A 114 6.92 4.56 -0.50
C PRO A 114 5.74 4.27 0.43
N GLU A 115 5.47 3.00 0.73
CA GLU A 115 4.39 2.58 1.62
C GLU A 115 4.61 3.07 3.04
N ALA A 116 5.86 3.08 3.50
CA ALA A 116 6.22 3.60 4.81
C ALA A 116 6.05 5.12 4.88
N HIS A 117 6.42 5.84 3.82
CA HIS A 117 6.12 7.27 3.72
C HIS A 117 4.62 7.54 3.72
N ARG A 118 3.81 6.79 2.97
CA ARG A 118 2.35 6.95 3.02
C ARG A 118 1.76 6.67 4.42
N ALA A 119 2.25 5.65 5.11
CA ALA A 119 1.84 5.34 6.48
C ALA A 119 2.20 6.46 7.46
N LEU A 120 3.41 7.03 7.37
CA LEU A 120 3.81 8.20 8.15
C LEU A 120 2.95 9.43 7.83
N GLY A 121 2.62 9.64 6.55
CA GLY A 121 1.72 10.71 6.14
C GLY A 121 0.35 10.58 6.80
N THR A 122 -0.21 9.37 6.78
CA THR A 122 -1.49 9.04 7.44
C THR A 122 -1.40 9.25 8.96
N ALA A 123 -0.32 8.79 9.59
CA ALA A 123 -0.09 8.97 11.02
C ALA A 123 -0.06 10.46 11.41
N CYS A 124 0.69 11.29 10.68
CA CYS A 124 0.72 12.74 10.87
C CYS A 124 -0.64 13.40 10.63
N LEU A 125 -1.38 12.96 9.61
CA LEU A 125 -2.68 13.56 9.26
C LEU A 125 -3.73 13.39 10.38
N HIS A 126 -3.67 12.25 11.08
CA HIS A 126 -4.61 11.86 12.12
C HIS A 126 -4.06 11.95 13.55
N GLY A 127 -2.79 12.30 13.74
CA GLY A 127 -2.16 12.37 15.05
C GLY A 127 -1.97 11.01 15.75
N ARG A 128 -1.81 9.92 14.99
CA ARG A 128 -1.63 8.56 15.54
C ARG A 128 -0.17 8.28 15.83
N GLY A 129 0.20 8.19 17.10
CA GLY A 129 1.59 7.93 17.53
C GLY A 129 2.58 9.06 17.21
N VAL A 130 2.09 10.19 16.71
CA VAL A 130 2.83 11.41 16.40
C VAL A 130 1.93 12.62 16.58
N GLU A 131 2.54 13.78 16.78
CA GLU A 131 1.84 15.06 16.69
C GLU A 131 1.10 15.21 15.35
N GLN A 132 -0.17 15.61 15.43
CA GLN A 132 -1.00 15.85 14.25
C GLN A 132 -0.47 17.05 13.44
N SER A 133 -0.24 16.85 12.15
CA SER A 133 0.18 17.91 11.23
C SER A 133 -0.13 17.53 9.79
N ALA A 134 -1.03 18.29 9.15
CA ALA A 134 -1.35 18.11 7.74
C ALA A 134 -0.16 18.47 6.83
N GLU A 135 0.68 19.44 7.21
CA GLU A 135 1.87 19.82 6.43
C GLU A 135 2.93 18.71 6.42
N LYS A 136 3.19 18.09 7.58
CA LYS A 136 4.05 16.91 7.67
C LYS A 136 3.46 15.73 6.88
N ALA A 137 2.14 15.57 6.90
CA ALA A 137 1.45 14.56 6.11
C ALA A 137 1.69 14.75 4.60
N VAL A 138 1.46 15.96 4.08
CA VAL A 138 1.72 16.33 2.68
C VAL A 138 3.17 16.04 2.28
N THR A 139 4.13 16.36 3.16
CA THR A 139 5.56 16.09 2.89
C THR A 139 5.84 14.61 2.69
N HIS A 140 5.22 13.76 3.51
CA HIS A 140 5.35 12.31 3.41
C HIS A 140 4.59 11.73 2.20
N PHE A 141 3.35 12.17 1.96
CA PHE A 141 2.59 11.75 0.79
C PHE A 141 3.29 12.12 -0.51
N ARG A 142 3.91 13.31 -0.59
CA ARG A 142 4.69 13.73 -1.75
C ARG A 142 5.84 12.78 -2.06
N ARG A 143 6.65 12.42 -1.06
CA ARG A 143 7.76 11.47 -1.26
C ARG A 143 7.27 10.11 -1.78
N ALA A 144 6.20 9.59 -1.19
CA ALA A 144 5.61 8.32 -1.63
C ALA A 144 5.01 8.41 -3.04
N ALA A 145 4.34 9.53 -3.36
CA ALA A 145 3.71 9.77 -4.65
C ALA A 145 4.73 9.91 -5.79
N GLU A 146 5.83 10.64 -5.54
CA GLU A 146 6.96 10.79 -6.46
C GLU A 146 7.67 9.46 -6.74
N ALA A 147 7.66 8.54 -5.77
CA ALA A 147 8.15 7.18 -5.93
C ALA A 147 7.13 6.21 -6.57
N GLY A 148 5.99 6.72 -7.07
CA GLY A 148 5.02 5.95 -7.83
C GLY A 148 3.95 5.23 -6.99
N ASN A 149 3.82 5.51 -5.69
CA ASN A 149 2.76 4.90 -4.89
C ASN A 149 1.39 5.51 -5.22
N ALA A 150 0.53 4.74 -5.89
CA ALA A 150 -0.78 5.21 -6.36
C ALA A 150 -1.72 5.68 -5.24
N LEU A 151 -1.70 5.01 -4.07
CA LEU A 151 -2.49 5.44 -2.92
C LEU A 151 -1.98 6.77 -2.36
N ALA A 152 -0.66 6.98 -2.32
CA ALA A 152 -0.10 8.26 -1.88
C ALA A 152 -0.35 9.40 -2.88
N GLN A 153 -0.39 9.09 -4.19
CA GLN A 153 -0.82 10.03 -5.21
C GLN A 153 -2.28 10.44 -4.96
N PHE A 154 -3.16 9.50 -4.68
CA PHE A 154 -4.54 9.81 -4.27
C PHE A 154 -4.58 10.68 -3.00
N ASP A 155 -3.86 10.29 -1.94
CA ASP A 155 -3.82 11.03 -0.67
C ASP A 155 -3.33 12.48 -0.88
N LEU A 156 -2.29 12.68 -1.71
CA LEU A 156 -1.78 14.00 -2.04
C LEU A 156 -2.76 14.80 -2.93
N GLY A 157 -3.40 14.16 -3.88
CA GLY A 157 -4.46 14.76 -4.70
C GLY A 157 -5.62 15.26 -3.83
N ALA A 158 -6.04 14.47 -2.84
CA ALA A 158 -7.05 14.87 -1.87
C ALA A 158 -6.60 16.05 -0.99
N CYS A 159 -5.32 16.09 -0.58
CA CYS A 159 -4.76 17.24 0.12
C CYS A 159 -4.84 18.53 -0.71
N TYR A 160 -4.48 18.49 -2.00
CA TYR A 160 -4.64 19.64 -2.91
C TYR A 160 -6.09 19.99 -3.16
N MET A 161 -6.98 19.00 -3.32
CA MET A 161 -8.40 19.23 -3.55
C MET A 161 -9.07 19.91 -2.36
N LEU A 162 -8.67 19.57 -1.13
CA LEU A 162 -9.27 20.07 0.11
C LEU A 162 -8.50 21.24 0.74
N GLY A 163 -7.33 21.60 0.20
CA GLY A 163 -6.44 22.59 0.83
C GLY A 163 -5.91 22.15 2.20
N ARG A 164 -5.69 20.85 2.41
CA ARG A 164 -5.33 20.28 3.72
C ARG A 164 -3.82 20.17 3.88
N GLY A 165 -3.23 21.10 4.63
CA GLY A 165 -1.78 21.15 4.87
C GLY A 165 -0.97 21.64 3.68
N ILE A 166 -1.66 22.10 2.64
CA ILE A 166 -1.13 22.73 1.43
C ILE A 166 -2.22 23.61 0.84
N GLU A 167 -1.85 24.64 0.09
CA GLU A 167 -2.81 25.50 -0.61
C GLU A 167 -3.69 24.67 -1.58
N GLN A 168 -4.97 24.99 -1.62
CA GLN A 168 -5.92 24.30 -2.48
C GLN A 168 -5.60 24.55 -3.95
N ASP A 169 -5.53 23.48 -4.74
CA ASP A 169 -5.20 23.55 -6.17
C ASP A 169 -5.86 22.38 -6.90
N TYR A 170 -7.01 22.63 -7.52
CA TYR A 170 -7.75 21.61 -8.26
C TYR A 170 -7.00 21.07 -9.48
N SER A 171 -6.16 21.89 -10.11
CA SER A 171 -5.36 21.46 -11.27
C SER A 171 -4.27 20.47 -10.84
N LYS A 172 -3.59 20.70 -9.71
CA LYS A 172 -2.66 19.72 -9.14
C LYS A 172 -3.38 18.50 -8.59
N ALA A 173 -4.54 18.67 -7.98
CA ALA A 173 -5.36 17.54 -7.53
C ALA A 173 -5.69 16.61 -8.71
N ALA A 174 -6.14 17.17 -9.84
CA ALA A 174 -6.41 16.42 -11.06
C ALA A 174 -5.19 15.66 -11.57
N GLN A 175 -3.99 16.27 -11.55
CA GLN A 175 -2.75 15.59 -11.97
C GLN A 175 -2.45 14.36 -11.10
N PHE A 176 -2.55 14.50 -9.79
CA PHE A 176 -2.29 13.37 -8.88
C PHE A 176 -3.40 12.32 -8.92
N PHE A 177 -4.67 12.72 -9.07
CA PHE A 177 -5.75 11.77 -9.28
C PHE A 177 -5.62 11.02 -10.60
N PHE A 178 -5.14 11.66 -11.67
CA PHE A 178 -4.82 10.96 -12.93
C PHE A 178 -3.77 9.86 -12.70
N LEU A 179 -2.65 10.18 -12.05
CA LEU A 179 -1.62 9.17 -11.76
C LEU A 179 -2.15 8.01 -10.90
N ALA A 180 -2.93 8.31 -9.87
CA ALA A 180 -3.53 7.29 -9.02
C ALA A 180 -4.60 6.46 -9.76
N ALA A 181 -5.37 7.08 -10.67
CA ALA A 181 -6.36 6.41 -11.50
C ALA A 181 -5.71 5.43 -12.49
N GLU A 182 -4.59 5.81 -13.10
CA GLU A 182 -3.76 4.91 -13.93
C GLU A 182 -3.15 3.78 -13.09
N GLY A 183 -2.85 4.05 -11.82
CA GLY A 183 -2.48 3.03 -10.83
C GLY A 183 -3.64 2.15 -10.35
N GLY A 184 -4.85 2.32 -10.91
CA GLY A 184 -6.02 1.50 -10.62
C GLY A 184 -6.74 1.85 -9.31
N VAL A 185 -6.56 3.04 -8.75
CA VAL A 185 -7.25 3.47 -7.52
C VAL A 185 -8.67 3.95 -7.85
N PRO A 186 -9.74 3.23 -7.47
CA PRO A 186 -11.11 3.57 -7.87
C PRO A 186 -11.56 4.94 -7.34
N GLN A 187 -11.14 5.31 -6.12
CA GLN A 187 -11.48 6.60 -5.54
C GLN A 187 -10.87 7.76 -6.34
N ALA A 188 -9.68 7.58 -6.90
CA ALA A 188 -9.04 8.58 -7.74
C ALA A 188 -9.77 8.73 -9.09
N GLN A 189 -10.21 7.61 -9.68
CA GLN A 189 -11.04 7.61 -10.89
C GLN A 189 -12.35 8.37 -10.66
N LEU A 190 -13.03 8.11 -9.53
CA LEU A 190 -14.24 8.84 -9.14
C LEU A 190 -13.99 10.35 -9.00
N CYS A 191 -12.96 10.75 -8.25
CA CYS A 191 -12.65 12.17 -8.06
C CYS A 191 -12.28 12.85 -9.39
N LEU A 192 -11.50 12.20 -10.24
CA LEU A 192 -11.12 12.74 -11.54
C LEU A 192 -12.35 12.92 -12.47
N ALA A 193 -13.28 11.96 -12.46
CA ALA A 193 -14.54 12.06 -13.19
C ALA A 193 -15.36 13.28 -12.73
N GLN A 194 -15.44 13.51 -11.41
CA GLN A 194 -16.13 14.67 -10.84
C GLN A 194 -15.44 15.99 -11.23
N LEU A 195 -14.11 16.04 -11.31
CA LEU A 195 -13.40 17.24 -11.75
C LEU A 195 -13.69 17.57 -13.23
N PHE A 196 -13.77 16.55 -14.09
CA PHE A 196 -14.20 16.70 -15.49
C PHE A 196 -15.69 17.08 -15.61
N GLU A 197 -16.57 16.55 -14.77
CA GLU A 197 -18.00 16.91 -14.79
C GLU A 197 -18.23 18.37 -14.38
N ASN A 198 -17.50 18.83 -13.36
CA ASN A 198 -17.71 20.15 -12.74
C ASN A 198 -16.77 21.25 -13.26
N SER A 199 -15.89 20.96 -14.23
CA SER A 199 -14.87 21.89 -14.74
C SER A 199 -13.95 22.48 -13.64
N GLN A 200 -13.61 21.69 -12.62
CA GLN A 200 -12.81 22.16 -11.48
C GLN A 200 -11.32 21.88 -11.72
N GLY A 201 -10.55 22.95 -11.97
CA GLY A 201 -9.09 22.85 -12.20
C GLY A 201 -8.69 22.25 -13.55
N ILE A 202 -9.62 21.61 -14.25
CA ILE A 202 -9.47 21.10 -15.62
C ILE A 202 -10.72 21.46 -16.43
N PRO A 203 -10.63 21.64 -17.77
CA PRO A 203 -11.79 21.87 -18.60
C PRO A 203 -12.78 20.71 -18.51
N ALA A 204 -14.08 21.03 -18.54
CA ALA A 204 -15.09 19.98 -18.57
C ALA A 204 -14.95 19.07 -19.80
N ASP A 205 -15.09 17.77 -19.56
CA ASP A 205 -15.03 16.74 -20.60
C ASP A 205 -15.96 15.60 -20.20
N ARG A 206 -17.18 15.62 -20.75
CA ARG A 206 -18.22 14.66 -20.40
C ARG A 206 -17.83 13.23 -20.77
N GLU A 207 -17.12 13.05 -21.89
CA GLU A 207 -16.71 11.73 -22.36
C GLU A 207 -15.70 11.11 -21.40
N LYS A 208 -14.68 11.89 -21.00
CA LYS A 208 -13.73 11.45 -19.97
C LYS A 208 -14.37 11.25 -18.60
N ALA A 209 -15.31 12.11 -18.21
CA ALA A 209 -16.05 11.93 -16.96
C ALA A 209 -16.77 10.58 -16.94
N VAL A 210 -17.50 10.23 -18.02
CA VAL A 210 -18.17 8.94 -18.16
C VAL A 210 -17.17 7.78 -18.12
N GLN A 211 -16.06 7.87 -18.86
CA GLN A 211 -15.03 6.82 -18.86
C GLN A 211 -14.46 6.56 -17.47
N TYR A 212 -14.09 7.60 -16.73
CA TYR A 212 -13.56 7.44 -15.37
C TYR A 212 -14.63 6.98 -14.37
N TYR A 213 -15.89 7.39 -14.51
CA TYR A 213 -16.98 6.83 -13.72
C TYR A 213 -17.19 5.34 -13.98
N GLN A 214 -17.08 4.89 -15.23
CA GLN A 214 -17.19 3.45 -15.56
C GLN A 214 -16.06 2.65 -14.90
N LEU A 215 -14.82 3.14 -14.94
CA LEU A 215 -13.69 2.51 -14.25
C LEU A 215 -13.91 2.45 -12.73
N ALA A 216 -14.36 3.55 -12.12
CA ALA A 216 -14.67 3.59 -10.70
C ALA A 216 -15.80 2.63 -10.30
N ALA A 217 -16.83 2.50 -11.15
CA ALA A 217 -17.93 1.55 -10.97
C ALA A 217 -17.48 0.09 -11.06
N GLN A 218 -16.58 -0.23 -12.02
CA GLN A 218 -15.94 -1.55 -12.10
C GLN A 218 -15.09 -1.86 -10.86
N GLY A 219 -14.50 -0.82 -10.24
CA GLY A 219 -13.85 -0.88 -8.94
C GLY A 219 -14.80 -1.04 -7.75
N GLY A 220 -16.12 -1.14 -7.97
CA GLY A 220 -17.14 -1.37 -6.95
C GLY A 220 -17.71 -0.10 -6.29
N LEU A 221 -17.38 1.09 -6.79
CA LEU A 221 -17.90 2.34 -6.23
C LEU A 221 -19.31 2.65 -6.73
N GLN A 222 -20.31 2.43 -5.87
CA GLN A 222 -21.73 2.70 -6.14
C GLN A 222 -22.00 4.16 -6.49
N GLU A 223 -21.23 5.09 -5.90
CA GLU A 223 -21.31 6.53 -6.21
C GLU A 223 -21.05 6.81 -7.69
N ALA A 224 -20.17 6.04 -8.33
CA ALA A 224 -19.89 6.17 -9.76
C ALA A 224 -21.06 5.64 -10.60
N THR A 225 -21.68 4.52 -10.21
CA THR A 225 -22.89 4.00 -10.86
C THR A 225 -24.03 5.01 -10.81
N HIS A 226 -24.29 5.63 -9.65
CA HIS A 226 -25.30 6.67 -9.52
C HIS A 226 -24.98 7.91 -10.37
N ALA A 227 -23.70 8.28 -10.51
CA ALA A 227 -23.30 9.36 -11.39
C ALA A 227 -23.56 9.01 -12.87
N LEU A 228 -23.30 7.77 -13.29
CA LEU A 228 -23.61 7.30 -14.64
C LEU A 228 -25.12 7.31 -14.92
N ASP A 229 -25.94 6.87 -13.96
CA ASP A 229 -27.40 6.94 -14.06
C ASP A 229 -27.88 8.39 -14.21
N ARG A 230 -27.35 9.31 -13.39
CA ARG A 230 -27.64 10.75 -13.49
C ARG A 230 -27.27 11.30 -14.87
N LEU A 231 -26.16 10.83 -15.43
CA LEU A 231 -25.68 11.25 -16.75
C LEU A 231 -26.41 10.53 -17.89
N GLY A 232 -27.24 9.51 -17.62
CA GLY A 232 -27.84 8.67 -18.65
C GLY A 232 -26.80 7.91 -19.49
N ALA A 233 -25.68 7.56 -18.88
CA ALA A 233 -24.56 6.87 -19.52
C ALA A 233 -24.53 5.37 -19.16
N PRO A 234 -24.06 4.49 -20.05
CA PRO A 234 -23.95 3.07 -19.76
C PRO A 234 -22.93 2.80 -18.65
N HIS A 235 -23.14 1.73 -17.88
CA HIS A 235 -22.24 1.33 -16.80
C HIS A 235 -20.94 0.68 -17.27
N GLU A 236 -20.92 0.17 -18.50
CA GLU A 236 -19.76 -0.46 -19.12
C GLU A 236 -19.29 0.37 -20.32
N PRO A 237 -17.96 0.47 -20.56
CA PRO A 237 -17.42 1.08 -21.76
C PRO A 237 -17.84 0.28 -23.00
N GLU A 238 -18.16 0.97 -24.09
CA GLU A 238 -18.42 0.31 -25.37
C GLU A 238 -17.13 -0.36 -25.88
N LYS A 239 -17.25 -1.62 -26.34
CA LYS A 239 -16.12 -2.44 -26.83
C LYS A 239 -15.60 -1.99 -28.19
#